data_AF-A0A1Z5HP76-F1
#
_entry.id   AF-A0A1Z5HP76-F1
#
_cell.length_a   1.000
_cell.length_b   1.000
_cell.length_c   1.000
_cell.angle_alpha   90.00
_cell.angle_beta   90.00
_cell.angle_gamma   90.00
#
_symmetry.space_group_name_H-M   'P 1'
#
loop_
_entity.id
_entity.type
_entity.pdbx_description
1 polymer ?
#
loop_
_entity_poly.entity_id
_entity_poly.type
_entity_poly.pdbx_seq_one_letter_code
_entity_poly.pdbx_strand_id
1 'polypeptide(L)'
;MGYKYEFTWLLRLPVDELPDKPGEKQEADNQLLLWKRTSGNIILGFFRTGHKLVYPVGMDVLLVTRSGEVIGIGTIVKSEIYQLPDNSLTTVVEFSVKRMFEEEEKRILTRVVKEMYG
;
A
#
# COMPACT_ATOMS: atom_id res chain seq x y z
N MET A 1 19.29 16.74 -8.05
CA MET A 1 17.96 16.33 -7.53
C MET A 1 17.99 14.82 -7.32
N GLY A 2 18.15 14.39 -6.07
CA GLY A 2 18.38 12.98 -5.74
C GLY A 2 17.09 12.17 -5.68
N TYR A 3 17.14 10.95 -6.20
CA TYR A 3 16.10 9.95 -5.98
C TYR A 3 16.04 9.62 -4.48
N LYS A 4 14.88 9.81 -3.84
CA LYS A 4 14.62 9.24 -2.50
C LYS A 4 13.99 7.88 -2.70
N TYR A 5 14.80 6.83 -2.66
CA TYR A 5 14.31 5.47 -2.53
C TYR A 5 13.98 5.24 -1.06
N GLU A 6 12.71 5.03 -0.74
CA GLU A 6 12.30 4.58 0.58
C GLU A 6 12.13 3.07 0.52
N PHE A 7 13.16 2.34 0.96
CA PHE A 7 13.04 0.91 1.22
C PHE A 7 12.24 0.75 2.49
N THR A 8 10.95 0.49 2.34
CA THR A 8 10.04 0.32 3.47
C THR A 8 9.47 -1.10 3.48
N TRP A 9 9.50 -1.71 4.66
CA TRP A 9 8.78 -2.95 4.96
C TRP A 9 7.29 -2.69 5.20
N LEU A 10 6.85 -1.44 5.10
CA LEU A 10 5.48 -1.00 5.33
C LEU A 10 4.85 -0.58 4.01
N LEU A 11 3.77 -1.24 3.63
CA LEU A 11 2.87 -0.74 2.60
C LEU A 11 1.81 0.13 3.24
N ARG A 12 1.96 1.45 3.10
CA ARG A 12 0.99 2.43 3.60
C ARG A 12 -0.16 2.58 2.61
N LEU A 13 -1.32 2.08 3.00
CA LEU A 13 -2.55 2.11 2.24
C LEU A 13 -3.17 3.51 2.28
N PRO A 14 -3.83 3.93 1.19
CA PRO A 14 -4.60 5.19 1.15
C PRO A 14 -5.95 5.10 1.88
N VAL A 15 -6.32 3.91 2.37
CA VAL A 15 -7.63 3.60 2.94
C VAL A 15 -7.48 2.99 4.33
N ASP A 16 -8.54 3.10 5.12
CA ASP A 16 -8.63 2.51 6.46
C ASP A 16 -9.20 1.09 6.43
N GLU A 17 -10.01 0.78 5.43
CA GLU A 17 -10.63 -0.53 5.24
C GLU A 17 -10.31 -1.06 3.84
N LEU A 18 -9.97 -2.35 3.76
CA LEU A 18 -9.78 -3.01 2.46
C LEU A 18 -11.17 -3.29 1.85
N PRO A 19 -11.35 -3.05 0.54
CA PRO A 19 -12.65 -3.23 -0.11
C PRO A 19 -13.05 -4.71 -0.22
N ASP A 20 -14.35 -4.98 -0.19
CA ASP A 20 -14.92 -6.35 -0.12
C ASP A 20 -15.26 -6.95 -1.49
N LYS A 21 -15.64 -6.12 -2.49
CA LYS A 21 -15.97 -6.55 -3.88
C LYS A 21 -15.19 -5.87 -5.03
N PRO A 22 -14.56 -6.64 -5.95
CA PRO A 22 -13.70 -6.07 -7.00
C PRO A 22 -14.37 -4.96 -7.81
N GLY A 23 -13.64 -3.88 -8.09
CA GLY A 23 -14.14 -2.72 -8.82
C GLY A 23 -14.74 -1.61 -7.96
N GLU A 24 -14.77 -1.77 -6.63
CA GLU A 24 -15.01 -0.65 -5.71
C GLU A 24 -13.89 0.38 -5.85
N LYS A 25 -14.27 1.59 -6.26
CA LYS A 25 -13.39 2.77 -6.24
C LYS A 25 -13.63 3.47 -4.91
N GLN A 26 -12.60 3.52 -4.08
CA GLN A 26 -12.56 4.44 -2.96
C GLN A 26 -11.59 5.57 -3.32
N GLU A 27 -12.11 6.78 -3.39
CA GLU A 27 -11.31 7.99 -3.57
C GLU A 27 -11.10 8.62 -2.20
N ALA A 28 -9.84 8.69 -1.77
CA ALA A 28 -9.42 9.50 -0.64
C ALA A 28 -8.26 10.40 -1.10
N ASP A 29 -8.40 11.71 -0.93
CA ASP A 29 -7.32 12.71 -1.14
C ASP A 29 -6.55 12.58 -2.47
N ASN A 30 -7.23 12.56 -3.62
CA ASN A 30 -6.66 12.40 -4.96
C ASN A 30 -5.91 11.07 -5.21
N GLN A 31 -6.07 10.07 -4.33
CA GLN A 31 -5.49 8.73 -4.51
C GLN A 31 -6.59 7.81 -5.05
N LEU A 32 -6.54 7.49 -6.34
CA LEU A 32 -7.48 6.55 -6.95
C LEU A 32 -7.06 5.12 -6.64
N LEU A 33 -7.83 4.45 -5.78
CA LEU A 33 -7.69 3.02 -5.55
C LEU A 33 -8.30 2.26 -6.74
N LEU A 34 -7.46 1.73 -7.64
CA LEU A 34 -7.92 0.80 -8.66
C LEU A 34 -7.82 -0.62 -8.12
N TRP A 35 -8.96 -1.18 -7.69
CA TRP A 35 -9.00 -2.53 -7.19
C TRP A 35 -9.48 -3.57 -8.22
N LYS A 36 -8.67 -4.61 -8.41
CA LYS A 36 -9.06 -5.82 -9.16
C LYS A 36 -8.63 -7.04 -8.37
N ARG A 37 -9.58 -7.92 -8.03
CA ARG A 37 -9.29 -9.28 -7.59
C ARG A 37 -9.02 -10.14 -8.82
N THR A 38 -7.81 -10.66 -8.95
CA THR A 38 -7.48 -11.68 -9.96
C THR A 38 -6.80 -12.84 -9.26
N SER A 39 -7.38 -14.04 -9.39
CA SER A 39 -6.80 -15.29 -8.87
C SER A 39 -6.37 -15.23 -7.39
N GLY A 40 -7.13 -14.52 -6.54
CA GLY A 40 -6.85 -14.37 -5.10
C GLY A 40 -5.97 -13.17 -4.73
N ASN A 41 -5.38 -12.46 -5.69
CA ASN A 41 -4.52 -11.29 -5.45
C ASN A 41 -5.32 -9.99 -5.34
N ILE A 42 -4.80 -9.00 -4.59
CA ILE A 42 -5.40 -7.68 -4.38
C ILE A 42 -4.53 -6.62 -5.06
N ILE A 43 -4.88 -6.25 -6.29
CA ILE A 43 -4.19 -5.15 -6.97
C ILE A 43 -4.68 -3.82 -6.36
N LEU A 44 -3.80 -3.03 -5.73
CA LEU A 44 -4.12 -1.66 -5.28
C LEU A 44 -3.20 -0.65 -5.97
N GLY A 45 -3.62 -0.15 -7.13
CA GLY A 45 -2.98 1.05 -7.67
C GLY A 45 -3.23 2.21 -6.71
N PHE A 46 -2.18 2.87 -6.22
CA PHE A 46 -2.31 4.15 -5.53
C PHE A 46 -1.69 5.25 -6.37
N PHE A 47 -2.24 6.46 -6.25
CA PHE A 47 -1.67 7.65 -6.86
C PHE A 47 -1.03 8.44 -5.75
N ARG A 48 0.31 8.43 -5.66
CA ARG A 48 1.05 9.32 -4.78
C ARG A 48 1.89 10.27 -5.60
N THR A 49 1.50 11.54 -5.58
CA THR A 49 2.20 12.64 -6.22
C THR A 49 3.49 12.97 -5.44
N GLY A 50 4.59 13.20 -6.17
CA GLY A 50 5.80 13.84 -5.63
C GLY A 50 6.91 12.94 -5.07
N HIS A 51 6.71 11.62 -4.93
CA HIS A 51 7.73 10.69 -4.44
C HIS A 51 7.91 9.46 -5.34
N LYS A 52 9.17 9.11 -5.66
CA LYS A 52 9.54 7.88 -6.37
C LYS A 52 9.70 6.75 -5.34
N LEU A 53 8.59 6.18 -4.88
CA LEU A 53 8.60 5.03 -3.99
C LEU A 53 8.76 3.75 -4.82
N VAL A 54 9.67 2.87 -4.41
CA VAL A 54 9.81 1.55 -5.03
C VAL A 54 9.69 0.53 -3.92
N TYR A 55 8.70 -0.34 -4.05
CA TYR A 55 8.51 -1.45 -3.13
C TYR A 55 9.26 -2.68 -3.67
N PRO A 56 9.96 -3.43 -2.81
CA PRO A 56 10.70 -4.61 -3.25
C PRO A 56 9.72 -5.71 -3.68
N VAL A 57 9.65 -5.97 -4.99
CA VAL A 57 8.82 -7.02 -5.58
C VAL A 57 9.26 -8.38 -5.05
N GLY A 58 8.29 -9.22 -4.69
CA GLY A 58 8.50 -10.56 -4.14
C GLY A 58 8.73 -10.60 -2.62
N MET A 59 8.80 -9.45 -1.94
CA MET A 59 8.98 -9.40 -0.49
C MET A 59 7.66 -9.23 0.26
N ASP A 60 7.62 -9.79 1.46
CA ASP A 60 6.54 -9.59 2.42
C ASP A 60 6.66 -8.20 3.08
N VAL A 61 5.54 -7.52 3.20
CA VAL A 61 5.39 -6.19 3.79
C VAL A 61 4.22 -6.17 4.77
N LEU A 62 4.32 -5.33 5.79
CA LEU A 62 3.20 -5.02 6.67
C LEU A 62 2.24 -4.07 5.96
N LEU A 63 0.95 -4.41 6.00
CA LEU A 63 -0.12 -3.55 5.47
C LEU A 63 -0.52 -2.56 6.57
N VAL A 64 -0.33 -1.28 6.31
CA VAL A 64 -0.60 -0.19 7.25
C VAL A 64 -1.68 0.71 6.67
N THR A 65 -2.79 0.89 7.36
CA THR A 65 -3.89 1.75 6.93
C THR A 65 -3.50 3.22 6.90
N ARG A 66 -4.37 4.06 6.34
CA ARG A 66 -4.19 5.52 6.35
C ARG A 66 -4.10 6.08 7.77
N SER A 67 -4.90 5.57 8.70
CA SER A 67 -4.87 5.90 10.14
C SER A 67 -3.64 5.36 10.88
N GLY A 68 -2.79 4.58 10.21
CA GLY A 68 -1.56 4.04 10.76
C GLY A 68 -1.75 2.75 11.56
N GLU A 69 -2.87 2.05 11.38
CA GLU A 69 -3.12 0.72 11.94
C GLU A 69 -2.47 -0.36 11.07
N VAL A 70 -1.82 -1.34 11.70
CA VAL A 70 -1.23 -2.49 11.02
C VAL A 70 -2.26 -3.62 10.96
N ILE A 71 -2.72 -3.96 9.75
CA ILE A 71 -3.87 -4.87 9.55
C ILE A 71 -3.49 -6.26 9.04
N GLY A 72 -2.27 -6.46 8.55
CA GLY A 72 -1.86 -7.75 8.02
C GLY A 72 -0.49 -7.74 7.34
N ILE A 73 -0.22 -8.84 6.65
CA ILE A 73 0.97 -9.05 5.80
C ILE A 73 0.51 -9.23 4.37
N GLY A 74 1.16 -8.54 3.44
CA GLY A 74 1.02 -8.77 2.02
C GLY A 74 2.35 -9.00 1.33
N THR A 75 2.32 -9.50 0.10
CA THR A 75 3.50 -9.68 -0.74
C THR A 75 3.39 -8.75 -1.95
N ILE A 76 4.43 -7.96 -2.22
CA ILE A 76 4.44 -7.07 -3.38
C ILE A 76 4.60 -7.90 -4.66
N VAL A 77 3.65 -7.79 -5.58
CA VAL A 77 3.66 -8.46 -6.88
C VAL A 77 4.24 -7.56 -7.96
N LYS A 78 4.03 -6.24 -7.85
CA LYS A 78 4.46 -5.27 -8.84
C LYS A 78 4.66 -3.90 -8.20
N SER A 79 5.65 -3.13 -8.66
CA SER A 79 5.88 -1.74 -8.24
C SER A 79 6.48 -0.96 -9.41
N GLU A 80 5.70 -0.07 -10.02
CA GLU A 80 6.09 0.67 -11.21
C GLU A 80 5.82 2.15 -11.06
N ILE A 81 6.74 2.98 -11.56
CA ILE A 81 6.60 4.43 -11.58
C ILE A 81 6.18 4.84 -12.98
N TYR A 82 5.09 5.58 -13.08
CA TYR A 82 4.56 6.15 -14.31
C TYR A 82 4.68 7.68 -14.27
N GLN A 83 4.94 8.27 -15.44
CA GLN A 83 4.82 9.71 -15.63
C GLN A 83 3.50 9.99 -16.35
N LEU A 84 2.66 10.82 -15.75
CA LEU A 84 1.39 11.26 -16.32
C LEU A 84 1.62 12.37 -17.36
N PRO A 85 0.64 12.65 -18.25
CA PRO A 85 0.78 13.65 -19.32
C PRO A 85 1.06 15.08 -18.82
N ASP A 86 0.71 15.39 -17.57
CA ASP A 86 1.00 16.66 -16.90
C ASP A 86 2.42 16.72 -16.30
N ASN A 87 3.27 15.74 -16.64
CA ASN A 87 4.61 15.50 -16.09
C ASN A 87 4.64 15.08 -14.61
N SER A 88 3.49 14.89 -13.95
CA SER A 88 3.47 14.37 -12.58
C SER A 88 3.89 12.90 -12.55
N LEU A 89 4.48 12.46 -11.45
CA LEU A 89 4.88 11.07 -11.24
C LEU A 89 3.86 10.38 -10.35
N THR A 90 3.51 9.14 -10.70
CA THR A 90 2.68 8.24 -9.91
C THR A 90 3.36 6.88 -9.76
N THR A 91 3.09 6.18 -8.67
CA THR A 91 3.64 4.84 -8.40
C THR A 91 2.50 3.85 -8.25
N VAL A 92 2.38 2.90 -9.17
CA VAL A 92 1.40 1.80 -9.10
C VAL A 92 2.05 0.61 -8.43
N VAL A 93 1.38 0.06 -7.42
CA VAL A 93 1.82 -1.16 -6.74
C VAL A 93 0.71 -2.20 -6.81
N GLU A 94 1.09 -3.44 -7.01
CA GLU A 94 0.18 -4.57 -6.91
C GLU A 94 0.71 -5.47 -5.80
N PHE A 95 -0.18 -6.00 -4.97
CA PHE A 95 0.21 -6.92 -3.91
C PHE A 95 -0.81 -8.04 -3.73
N SER A 96 -0.48 -9.01 -2.91
CA SER A 96 -1.40 -10.05 -2.46
C SER A 96 -1.48 -9.99 -0.95
N VAL A 97 -2.67 -10.15 -0.38
CA VAL A 97 -2.81 -10.31 1.08
C VAL A 97 -2.47 -11.75 1.41
N LYS A 98 -1.45 -11.95 2.24
CA LYS A 98 -1.02 -13.27 2.70
C LYS A 98 -1.75 -13.68 3.97
N ARG A 99 -1.95 -12.72 4.89
CA ARG A 99 -2.62 -12.93 6.17
C ARG A 99 -3.16 -11.62 6.72
N MET A 100 -4.39 -11.64 7.24
CA MET A 100 -4.95 -10.57 8.07
C MET A 100 -4.71 -10.87 9.54
N PHE A 101 -4.47 -9.83 10.34
CA PHE A 101 -4.25 -9.96 11.77
C PHE A 101 -5.55 -9.93 12.57
N GLU A 102 -5.56 -10.65 13.69
CA GLU A 102 -6.62 -10.56 14.69
C GLU A 102 -6.50 -9.26 15.52
N GLU A 103 -7.56 -8.85 16.21
CA GLU A 103 -7.61 -7.57 16.94
C GLU A 103 -6.47 -7.38 17.94
N GLU A 104 -6.08 -8.45 18.66
CA GLU A 104 -4.96 -8.38 19.60
C GLU A 104 -3.62 -8.14 18.89
N GLU A 105 -3.39 -8.85 17.77
CA GLU A 105 -2.20 -8.69 16.94
C GLU A 105 -2.13 -7.29 16.34
N LYS A 106 -3.25 -6.77 15.80
CA LYS A 106 -3.34 -5.41 15.26
C LYS A 106 -2.92 -4.38 16.30
N ARG A 107 -3.43 -4.50 17.53
CA ARG A 107 -3.12 -3.57 18.63
C ARG A 107 -1.63 -3.55 18.97
N ILE A 108 -1.02 -4.73 19.10
CA ILE A 108 0.40 -4.86 19.44
C ILE A 108 1.28 -4.32 18.31
N LEU A 109 1.05 -4.79 17.08
CA LEU A 109 1.89 -4.44 15.94
C LEU A 109 1.75 -2.97 15.55
N THR A 110 0.55 -2.41 15.64
CA THR A 110 0.32 -0.97 15.44
C THR A 110 1.15 -0.13 16.42
N ARG A 111 1.21 -0.55 17.69
CA ARG A 111 2.03 0.15 18.68
C ARG A 111 3.52 0.07 18.33
N VAL A 112 4.02 -1.12 18.01
CA VAL A 112 5.44 -1.32 17.64
C VAL A 112 5.80 -0.49 16.40
N VAL A 113 4.98 -0.52 15.35
CA VAL A 113 5.22 0.25 14.13
C VAL A 113 5.19 1.76 14.40
N LYS A 114 4.28 2.25 15.25
CA LYS A 114 4.27 3.66 15.68
C LYS A 114 5.51 4.05 16.47
N GLU A 115 6.03 3.18 17.32
CA GLU A 115 7.28 3.44 18.07
C GLU A 115 8.52 3.43 17.16
N MET A 116 8.52 2.62 16.10
CA MET A 116 9.66 2.51 15.18
C MET A 116 9.67 3.52 14.03
N TYR A 117 8.49 3.92 13.54
CA TYR A 117 8.32 4.71 12.31
C TYR A 117 7.45 5.96 12.48
N GLY A 118 7.01 6.26 13.71
CA GLY A 118 6.21 7.44 14.07
C GLY A 118 7.05 8.64 14.47
#